data_AF-A0A8S1RB90-F1
#
_entry.id   AF-A0A8S1RB90-F1
#
_cell.length_a   1.000
_cell.length_b   1.000
_cell.length_c   1.000
_cell.angle_alpha   90.00
_cell.angle_beta   90.00
_cell.angle_gamma   90.00
#
_symmetry.space_group_name_H-M   'P 1'
#
loop_
_entity.id
_entity.type
_entity.pdbx_description
1 polymer ?
#
loop_
_entity_poly.entity_id
_entity_poly.type
_entity_poly.pdbx_seq_one_letter_code
_entity_poly.pdbx_strand_id
1 'polypeptide(L)'
;MYLTADSALSLLQEKRNKFHVEIRRKRTENTFQQKRAIFVQNKDLELLAQYALEFYNRGDIQESENYLIRINEYAQSQYSANLKSINTITFLGEIATSCDQHILAIVLNIYQKIYLPECLNPYLLSQVQRFENSDLVQQFVVLLYKIAQNNLVNHLIEQCDFVSYLVEISLLLDNFEQWFQIVELLGTYINQPSQYFKKLVMTCIKFIEQDRELSTFQIILAMISCEKDNKNSINYLLTNDKFINLILDQLEKKNLTAISIITKIVEESDEGTILFLQHQLLKILSNLFFEMRENQTAFTYITANICFLKNDYVITEIVTSEIFNTILALDEQELEKNDFIYISQMLKQLVRKYSNERLYHYLLTKTDYVYMLGHLMKQYELVEVMQNTISCILHMANSQSDELTKLFRYKISGKPIEYVLTNIQYIFQDINIIEKVYDFLNIKND
;
A
#
# COMPACT_ATOMS: atom_id res chain seq x y z
N MET A 1 32.05 -13.97 92.50
CA MET A 1 32.55 -14.81 91.38
C MET A 1 33.31 -13.88 90.45
N TYR A 2 34.65 -13.94 90.44
CA TYR A 2 35.47 -13.11 89.57
C TYR A 2 35.54 -13.78 88.18
N LEU A 3 35.22 -13.02 87.14
CA LEU A 3 35.44 -13.45 85.75
C LEU A 3 36.94 -13.73 85.58
N THR A 4 37.30 -14.94 85.15
CA THR A 4 38.67 -15.26 84.76
C THR A 4 39.06 -14.38 83.58
N ALA A 5 40.35 -14.01 83.46
CA ALA A 5 40.84 -13.10 82.43
C ALA A 5 40.40 -13.52 81.01
N ASP A 6 40.34 -14.83 80.74
CA ASP A 6 39.90 -15.38 79.46
C ASP A 6 38.39 -15.20 79.20
N SER A 7 37.56 -15.32 80.25
CA SER A 7 36.11 -15.10 80.13
C SER A 7 35.77 -13.63 79.85
N ALA A 8 36.51 -12.70 80.46
CA ALA A 8 36.38 -11.26 80.20
C ALA A 8 36.84 -10.89 78.78
N LEU A 9 37.87 -11.56 78.26
CA LEU A 9 38.38 -11.34 76.90
C LEU A 9 37.38 -11.80 75.83
N SER A 10 36.72 -12.96 76.03
CA SER A 10 35.69 -13.46 75.10
C SER A 10 34.46 -12.54 75.03
N LEU A 11 34.01 -12.02 76.18
CA LEU A 11 32.89 -11.08 76.28
C LEU A 11 33.20 -9.73 75.60
N LEU A 12 34.44 -9.27 75.69
CA LEU A 12 34.89 -8.05 75.01
C LEU A 12 34.99 -8.25 73.49
N GLN A 13 35.45 -9.42 73.02
CA GLN A 13 35.46 -9.76 71.60
C GLN A 13 34.05 -9.88 71.02
N GLU A 14 33.12 -10.49 71.75
CA GLU A 14 31.72 -10.63 71.32
C GLU A 14 31.01 -9.27 71.24
N LYS A 15 31.23 -8.38 72.23
CA LYS A 15 30.74 -7.00 72.20
C LYS A 15 31.36 -6.19 71.06
N ARG A 16 32.66 -6.35 70.80
CA ARG A 16 33.36 -5.69 69.69
C ARG A 16 32.82 -6.14 68.33
N ASN A 17 32.51 -7.43 68.17
CA ASN A 17 31.93 -7.96 66.94
C ASN A 17 30.50 -7.45 66.72
N LYS A 18 29.66 -7.43 67.76
CA LYS A 18 28.32 -6.83 67.70
C LYS A 18 28.38 -5.34 67.33
N PHE A 19 29.31 -4.59 67.92
CA PHE A 19 29.51 -3.18 67.60
C PHE A 19 30.02 -2.94 66.17
N HIS A 20 30.92 -3.78 65.65
CA HIS A 20 31.37 -3.68 64.24
C HIS A 20 30.28 -4.04 63.23
N VAL A 21 29.42 -5.00 63.55
CA VAL A 21 28.24 -5.34 62.73
C VAL A 21 27.25 -4.16 62.72
N GLU A 22 27.01 -3.55 63.88
CA GLU A 22 26.12 -2.40 64.01
C GLU A 22 26.68 -1.14 63.31
N ILE A 23 28.01 -0.92 63.36
CA ILE A 23 28.68 0.13 62.57
C ILE A 23 28.57 -0.15 61.07
N ARG A 24 28.72 -1.40 60.62
CA ARG A 24 28.54 -1.76 59.20
C ARG A 24 27.10 -1.52 58.74
N ARG A 25 26.11 -1.90 59.57
CA ARG A 25 24.68 -1.65 59.32
C ARG A 25 24.37 -0.15 59.25
N LYS A 26 24.81 0.62 60.25
CA LYS A 26 24.64 2.08 60.26
C LYS A 26 25.40 2.78 59.13
N ARG A 27 26.54 2.25 58.68
CA ARG A 27 27.26 2.78 57.50
C ARG A 27 26.55 2.46 56.19
N THR A 28 25.95 1.27 56.05
CA THR A 28 25.13 0.91 54.87
C THR A 28 23.83 1.72 54.85
N GLU A 29 23.16 1.88 55.99
CA GLU A 29 22.00 2.77 56.13
C GLU A 29 22.35 4.24 55.86
N ASN A 30 23.50 4.75 56.34
CA ASN A 30 23.94 6.12 56.04
C ASN A 30 24.35 6.32 54.58
N THR A 31 24.98 5.33 53.92
CA THR A 31 25.23 5.43 52.47
C THR A 31 23.93 5.38 51.67
N PHE A 32 22.93 4.64 52.13
CA PHE A 32 21.59 4.63 51.55
C PHE A 32 20.83 5.94 51.79
N GLN A 33 20.91 6.53 52.98
CA GLN A 33 20.30 7.83 53.29
C GLN A 33 21.01 8.99 52.59
N GLN A 34 22.34 8.96 52.47
CA GLN A 34 23.11 9.93 51.69
C GLN A 34 22.87 9.80 50.19
N LYS A 35 22.71 8.57 49.66
CA LYS A 35 22.19 8.38 48.30
C LYS A 35 20.77 8.95 48.20
N ARG A 36 19.84 8.59 49.09
CA ARG A 36 18.46 9.14 49.14
C ARG A 36 18.38 10.67 49.19
N ALA A 37 19.34 11.36 49.80
CA ALA A 37 19.39 12.82 49.86
C ALA A 37 19.89 13.47 48.55
N ILE A 38 20.78 12.81 47.81
CA ILE A 38 21.21 13.20 46.45
C ILE A 38 20.08 12.90 45.42
N PHE A 39 19.20 11.96 45.75
CA PHE A 39 18.11 11.42 44.93
C PHE A 39 16.92 12.38 44.69
N VAL A 40 16.72 13.42 45.51
CA VAL A 40 15.56 14.33 45.37
C VAL A 40 15.76 15.33 44.21
N GLN A 41 16.96 15.43 43.62
CA GLN A 41 17.29 16.38 42.56
C GLN A 41 17.69 15.74 41.22
N ASN A 42 17.93 14.43 41.17
CA ASN A 42 18.48 13.79 39.98
C ASN A 42 17.38 13.45 38.96
N LYS A 43 17.34 14.22 37.86
CA LYS A 43 16.48 14.00 36.68
C LYS A 43 17.12 13.04 35.66
N ASP A 44 18.07 12.20 36.08
CA ASP A 44 18.73 11.27 35.17
C ASP A 44 17.86 10.02 34.97
N LEU A 45 17.22 9.95 33.79
CA LEU A 45 16.19 8.97 33.48
C LEU A 45 16.75 7.55 33.31
N GLU A 46 17.99 7.43 32.82
CA GLU A 46 18.66 6.14 32.70
C GLU A 46 18.97 5.54 34.07
N LEU A 47 19.48 6.37 34.99
CA LEU A 47 19.76 5.95 36.35
C LEU A 47 18.47 5.55 37.09
N LEU A 48 17.38 6.29 36.89
CA LEU A 48 16.07 5.92 37.44
C LEU A 48 15.58 4.58 36.89
N ALA A 49 15.75 4.31 35.58
CA ALA A 49 15.37 3.03 34.98
C ALA A 49 16.22 1.86 35.50
N GLN A 50 17.52 2.08 35.69
CA GLN A 50 18.42 1.09 36.30
C GLN A 50 17.96 0.73 37.73
N TYR A 51 17.61 1.74 38.55
CA TYR A 51 17.11 1.49 39.89
C TYR A 51 15.75 0.80 39.88
N ALA A 52 14.83 1.20 39.00
CA ALA A 52 13.54 0.52 38.86
C ALA A 52 13.72 -0.99 38.64
N LEU A 53 14.65 -1.37 37.75
CA LEU A 53 14.99 -2.78 37.49
C LEU A 53 15.66 -3.45 38.70
N GLU A 54 16.61 -2.78 39.36
CA GLU A 54 17.30 -3.33 40.53
C GLU A 54 16.34 -3.67 41.68
N PHE A 55 15.38 -2.77 41.97
CA PHE A 55 14.36 -3.01 43.00
C PHE A 55 13.36 -4.08 42.57
N TYR A 56 12.98 -4.10 41.29
CA TYR A 56 12.12 -5.14 40.72
C TYR A 56 12.73 -6.54 40.91
N ASN A 57 14.00 -6.71 40.53
CA ASN A 57 14.73 -7.99 40.64
C ASN A 57 14.93 -8.45 42.09
N ARG A 58 14.83 -7.55 43.06
CA ARG A 58 14.90 -7.86 44.50
C ARG A 58 13.54 -8.21 45.11
N GLY A 59 12.46 -8.07 44.34
CA GLY A 59 11.08 -8.29 44.80
C GLY A 59 10.45 -7.09 45.51
N ASP A 60 11.10 -5.92 45.51
CA ASP A 60 10.52 -4.67 46.06
C ASP A 60 9.74 -3.95 44.96
N ILE A 61 8.58 -4.51 44.65
CA ILE A 61 7.72 -4.09 43.53
C ILE A 61 7.24 -2.64 43.72
N GLN A 62 6.92 -2.25 44.95
CA GLN A 62 6.43 -0.90 45.25
C GLN A 62 7.49 0.18 45.00
N GLU A 63 8.74 -0.05 45.42
CA GLU A 63 9.80 0.93 45.18
C GLU A 63 10.18 0.97 43.69
N SER A 64 10.14 -0.17 42.98
CA SER A 64 10.28 -0.21 41.53
C SER A 64 9.20 0.64 40.83
N GLU A 65 7.93 0.47 41.21
CA GLU A 65 6.81 1.24 40.69
C GLU A 65 6.99 2.75 40.93
N ASN A 66 7.41 3.14 42.14
CA ASN A 66 7.70 4.54 42.47
C ASN A 66 8.74 5.16 41.53
N TYR A 67 9.77 4.40 41.13
CA TYR A 67 10.75 4.87 40.15
C TYR A 67 10.17 4.96 38.74
N LEU A 68 9.36 3.99 38.31
CA LEU A 68 8.69 4.04 37.01
C LEU A 68 7.72 5.22 36.91
N ILE A 69 6.95 5.51 37.95
CA ILE A 69 6.06 6.68 38.01
C ILE A 69 6.89 7.97 37.85
N ARG A 70 8.01 8.11 38.55
CA ARG A 70 8.90 9.28 38.42
C ARG A 70 9.47 9.42 37.02
N ILE A 71 9.93 8.32 36.40
CA ILE A 71 10.39 8.33 35.00
C ILE A 71 9.26 8.82 34.11
N ASN A 72 8.05 8.30 34.28
CA ASN A 72 6.89 8.68 33.50
C ASN A 72 6.55 10.17 33.66
N GLU A 73 6.57 10.70 34.88
CA GLU A 73 6.37 12.13 35.16
C GLU A 73 7.44 13.00 34.49
N TYR A 74 8.71 12.59 34.54
CA TYR A 74 9.83 13.36 34.01
C TYR A 74 10.04 13.20 32.49
N ALA A 75 9.43 12.20 31.86
CA ALA A 75 9.57 11.88 30.45
C ALA A 75 8.89 12.89 29.48
N GLN A 76 8.28 13.98 29.96
CA GLN A 76 7.60 14.98 29.12
C GLN A 76 8.52 15.92 28.31
N SER A 77 9.84 15.77 28.38
CA SER A 77 10.78 16.66 27.68
C SER A 77 11.08 16.11 26.28
N GLN A 78 10.68 16.82 25.23
CA GLN A 78 11.10 16.61 23.83
C GLN A 78 12.63 16.57 23.62
N TYR A 79 13.43 16.74 24.68
CA TYR A 79 14.88 16.90 24.68
C TYR A 79 15.62 15.91 25.59
N SER A 80 14.94 14.91 26.16
CA SER A 80 15.56 13.96 27.12
C SER A 80 16.38 12.88 26.41
N ALA A 81 17.59 13.23 25.97
CA ALA A 81 18.53 12.30 25.32
C ALA A 81 18.76 11.01 26.13
N ASN A 82 18.86 11.10 27.47
CA ASN A 82 19.04 9.93 28.34
C ASN A 82 17.82 9.01 28.41
N LEU A 83 16.60 9.51 28.18
CA LEU A 83 15.39 8.65 28.14
C LEU A 83 15.39 7.75 26.91
N LYS A 84 15.90 8.27 25.80
CA LYS A 84 16.03 7.57 24.52
C LYS A 84 17.29 6.72 24.45
N SER A 85 18.05 6.60 25.53
CA SER A 85 19.23 5.73 25.54
C SER A 85 18.82 4.26 25.44
N ILE A 86 19.59 3.47 24.70
CA ILE A 86 19.39 2.02 24.55
C ILE A 86 19.37 1.33 25.92
N ASN A 87 20.20 1.80 26.86
CA ASN A 87 20.25 1.28 28.22
C ASN A 87 18.91 1.45 28.94
N THR A 88 18.32 2.65 28.89
CA THR A 88 17.00 2.92 29.48
C THR A 88 15.94 1.99 28.91
N ILE A 89 15.90 1.84 27.58
CA ILE A 89 14.94 0.96 26.91
C ILE A 89 15.14 -0.51 27.34
N THR A 90 16.39 -0.96 27.44
CA THR A 90 16.75 -2.32 27.87
C THR A 90 16.29 -2.57 29.29
N PHE A 91 16.58 -1.67 30.23
CA PHE A 91 16.18 -1.83 31.64
C PHE A 91 14.66 -1.90 31.79
N LEU A 92 13.92 -1.03 31.09
CA LEU A 92 12.46 -1.07 31.07
C LEU A 92 11.92 -2.35 30.42
N GLY A 93 12.62 -2.86 29.40
CA GLY A 93 12.24 -4.09 28.68
C GLY A 93 12.39 -5.34 29.54
N GLU A 94 13.43 -5.41 30.36
CA GLU A 94 13.62 -6.49 31.33
C GLU A 94 12.47 -6.53 32.36
N ILE A 95 12.06 -5.38 32.89
CA ILE A 95 10.90 -5.28 33.79
C ILE A 95 9.63 -5.75 33.05
N ALA A 96 9.40 -5.25 31.83
CA ALA A 96 8.22 -5.55 31.04
C ALA A 96 8.05 -7.06 30.76
N THR A 97 9.12 -7.85 30.77
CA THR A 97 9.10 -9.27 30.40
C THR A 97 8.35 -10.15 31.41
N SER A 98 8.22 -9.72 32.68
CA SER A 98 7.65 -10.56 33.74
C SER A 98 6.74 -9.83 34.72
N CYS A 99 6.42 -8.56 34.45
CA CYS A 99 5.64 -7.72 35.35
C CYS A 99 4.15 -8.08 35.37
N ASP A 100 3.43 -7.47 36.32
CA ASP A 100 1.98 -7.46 36.32
C ASP A 100 1.43 -6.42 35.33
N GLN A 101 0.11 -6.46 35.14
CA GLN A 101 -0.61 -5.60 34.21
C GLN A 101 -0.43 -4.10 34.51
N HIS A 102 -0.34 -3.73 35.79
CA HIS A 102 -0.26 -2.33 36.22
C HIS A 102 1.11 -1.73 35.91
N ILE A 103 2.17 -2.46 36.25
CA ILE A 103 3.54 -2.05 35.90
C ILE A 103 3.71 -2.02 34.38
N LEU A 104 3.13 -2.99 33.65
CA LEU A 104 3.16 -2.99 32.20
C LEU A 104 2.51 -1.74 31.60
N ALA A 105 1.37 -1.28 32.14
CA ALA A 105 0.74 -0.02 31.73
C ALA A 105 1.66 1.19 31.96
N ILE A 106 2.40 1.24 33.07
CA ILE A 106 3.35 2.34 33.31
C ILE A 106 4.50 2.28 32.30
N VAL A 107 5.05 1.10 32.04
CA VAL A 107 6.14 0.92 31.05
C VAL A 107 5.68 1.31 29.65
N LEU A 108 4.48 0.89 29.20
CA LEU A 108 3.92 1.27 27.91
C LEU A 108 3.74 2.79 27.80
N ASN A 109 3.28 3.46 28.86
CA ASN A 109 3.17 4.92 28.90
C ASN A 109 4.54 5.61 28.73
N ILE A 110 5.61 5.06 29.33
CA ILE A 110 6.97 5.56 29.14
C ILE A 110 7.44 5.30 27.71
N TYR A 111 7.22 4.10 27.16
CA TYR A 111 7.55 3.78 25.77
C TYR A 111 6.81 4.67 24.77
N GLN A 112 5.57 5.03 25.01
CA GLN A 112 4.83 6.00 24.19
C GLN A 112 5.44 7.42 24.22
N LYS A 113 6.30 7.75 25.19
CA LYS A 113 7.07 9.00 25.23
C LYS A 113 8.44 8.85 24.58
N ILE A 114 8.97 7.64 24.50
CA ILE A 114 10.22 7.31 23.80
C ILE A 114 9.99 7.18 22.29
N TYR A 115 8.95 6.42 21.89
CA TYR A 115 8.47 6.15 20.53
C TYR A 115 9.55 5.71 19.54
N LEU A 116 10.61 5.06 20.04
CA LEU A 116 11.65 4.48 19.21
C LEU A 116 11.32 3.02 18.87
N PRO A 117 11.73 2.52 17.70
CA PRO A 117 11.49 1.12 17.32
C PRO A 117 12.09 0.11 18.30
N GLU A 118 13.19 0.47 18.98
CA GLU A 118 13.85 -0.34 20.00
C GLU A 118 12.94 -0.62 21.21
N CYS A 119 11.85 0.12 21.41
CA CYS A 119 10.83 -0.20 22.41
C CYS A 119 10.06 -1.50 22.09
N LEU A 120 10.06 -1.97 20.83
CA LEU A 120 9.36 -3.18 20.39
C LEU A 120 10.24 -4.41 20.60
N ASN A 121 10.42 -4.80 21.87
CA ASN A 121 11.06 -6.07 22.18
C ASN A 121 10.07 -7.25 21.95
N PRO A 122 10.57 -8.45 21.57
CA PRO A 122 9.72 -9.60 21.24
C PRO A 122 8.80 -10.06 22.38
N TYR A 123 9.18 -9.80 23.64
CA TYR A 123 8.40 -10.22 24.80
C TYR A 123 7.26 -9.25 25.12
N LEU A 124 7.35 -7.98 24.71
CA LEU A 124 6.38 -6.95 25.03
C LEU A 124 4.99 -7.32 24.50
N LEU A 125 4.92 -7.71 23.22
CA LEU A 125 3.67 -8.15 22.61
C LEU A 125 3.14 -9.40 23.30
N SER A 126 4.00 -10.36 23.65
CA SER A 126 3.57 -11.59 24.35
C SER A 126 2.93 -11.29 25.71
N GLN A 127 3.39 -10.27 26.44
CA GLN A 127 2.78 -9.87 27.70
C GLN A 127 1.45 -9.15 27.49
N VAL A 128 1.37 -8.24 26.51
CA VAL A 128 0.10 -7.61 26.13
C VAL A 128 -0.93 -8.67 25.76
N GLN A 129 -0.53 -9.67 24.97
CA GLN A 129 -1.38 -10.80 24.59
C GLN A 129 -1.79 -11.66 25.78
N ARG A 130 -0.86 -11.95 26.71
CA ARG A 130 -1.13 -12.76 27.90
C ARG A 130 -2.21 -12.14 28.80
N PHE A 131 -2.23 -10.82 28.94
CA PHE A 131 -3.18 -10.15 29.82
C PHE A 131 -4.56 -9.94 29.20
N GLU A 132 -4.69 -10.01 27.87
CA GLU A 132 -5.94 -9.81 27.13
C GLU A 132 -6.74 -8.57 27.58
N ASN A 133 -6.02 -7.53 28.02
CA ASN A 133 -6.64 -6.32 28.55
C ASN A 133 -6.74 -5.24 27.47
N SER A 134 -7.96 -4.75 27.23
CA SER A 134 -8.26 -3.76 26.19
C SER A 134 -7.45 -2.47 26.34
N ASP A 135 -7.23 -1.98 27.57
CA ASP A 135 -6.49 -0.74 27.80
C ASP A 135 -5.00 -0.90 27.49
N LEU A 136 -4.42 -2.06 27.81
CA LEU A 136 -3.05 -2.38 27.43
C LEU A 136 -2.89 -2.54 25.92
N VAL A 137 -3.83 -3.25 25.28
CA VAL A 137 -3.85 -3.40 23.82
C VAL A 137 -3.92 -2.04 23.15
N GLN A 138 -4.81 -1.16 23.60
CA GLN A 138 -4.92 0.21 23.09
C GLN A 138 -3.63 1.01 23.32
N GLN A 139 -3.02 0.93 24.50
CA GLN A 139 -1.74 1.58 24.77
C GLN A 139 -0.62 1.07 23.87
N PHE A 140 -0.62 -0.22 23.55
CA PHE A 140 0.34 -0.82 22.63
C PHE A 140 0.12 -0.35 21.18
N VAL A 141 -1.13 -0.26 20.72
CA VAL A 141 -1.45 0.31 19.40
C VAL A 141 -1.03 1.78 19.31
N VAL A 142 -1.26 2.57 20.36
CA VAL A 142 -0.81 3.98 20.42
C VAL A 142 0.72 4.07 20.33
N LEU A 143 1.44 3.14 20.98
CA LEU A 143 2.91 3.06 20.85
C LEU A 143 3.31 2.77 19.39
N LEU A 144 2.72 1.74 18.76
CA LEU A 144 2.98 1.42 17.37
C LEU A 144 2.70 2.61 16.45
N TYR A 145 1.58 3.30 16.64
CA TYR A 145 1.24 4.49 15.87
C TYR A 145 2.26 5.61 15.99
N LYS A 146 2.70 5.91 17.22
CA LYS A 146 3.76 6.92 17.43
C LYS A 146 5.09 6.50 16.79
N ILE A 147 5.44 5.22 16.86
CA ILE A 147 6.63 4.70 16.19
C ILE A 147 6.50 4.87 14.67
N ALA A 148 5.37 4.48 14.07
CA ALA A 148 5.10 4.62 12.65
C ALA A 148 5.17 6.08 12.17
N GLN A 149 4.59 7.00 12.94
CA GLN A 149 4.51 8.42 12.57
C GLN A 149 5.85 9.15 12.66
N ASN A 150 6.74 8.76 13.59
CA ASN A 150 7.95 9.53 13.91
C ASN A 150 9.24 8.90 13.39
N ASN A 151 9.17 7.75 12.72
CA ASN A 151 10.34 7.04 12.20
C ASN A 151 10.19 6.79 10.71
N LEU A 152 11.33 6.61 10.01
CA LEU A 152 11.34 6.32 8.58
C LEU A 152 10.71 4.95 8.32
N VAL A 153 9.73 4.89 7.44
CA VAL A 153 8.97 3.66 7.14
C VAL A 153 9.89 2.51 6.69
N ASN A 154 10.91 2.80 5.89
CA ASN A 154 11.90 1.82 5.44
C ASN A 154 12.55 1.09 6.62
N HIS A 155 12.96 1.85 7.64
CA HIS A 155 13.63 1.30 8.81
C HIS A 155 12.68 0.39 9.60
N LEU A 156 11.43 0.83 9.78
CA LEU A 156 10.42 0.05 10.50
C LEU A 156 10.15 -1.32 9.85
N ILE A 157 10.01 -1.33 8.52
CA ILE A 157 9.68 -2.54 7.77
C ILE A 157 10.89 -3.48 7.67
N GLU A 158 12.07 -2.94 7.33
CA GLU A 158 13.24 -3.77 7.04
C GLU A 158 13.99 -4.23 8.30
N GLN A 159 13.97 -3.44 9.38
CA GLN A 159 14.88 -3.63 10.51
C GLN A 159 14.17 -3.94 11.83
N CYS A 160 12.87 -3.67 11.97
CA CYS A 160 12.19 -3.73 13.26
C CYS A 160 11.05 -4.78 13.32
N ASP A 161 10.89 -5.58 12.26
CA ASP A 161 9.79 -6.56 12.13
C ASP A 161 8.40 -5.96 12.46
N PHE A 162 8.23 -4.66 12.16
CA PHE A 162 7.10 -3.86 12.60
C PHE A 162 5.77 -4.40 12.08
N VAL A 163 5.79 -4.97 10.87
CA VAL A 163 4.61 -5.57 10.24
C VAL A 163 4.12 -6.79 11.02
N SER A 164 5.02 -7.61 11.57
CA SER A 164 4.63 -8.79 12.35
C SER A 164 3.90 -8.38 13.63
N TYR A 165 4.40 -7.36 14.35
CA TYR A 165 3.69 -6.79 15.51
C TYR A 165 2.29 -6.29 15.14
N LEU A 166 2.16 -5.60 14.01
CA LEU A 166 0.88 -5.05 13.54
C LEU A 166 -0.12 -6.16 13.18
N VAL A 167 0.34 -7.23 12.53
CA VAL A 167 -0.50 -8.38 12.20
C VAL A 167 -0.92 -9.14 13.46
N GLU A 168 0.00 -9.40 14.39
CA GLU A 168 -0.28 -10.19 15.57
C GLU A 168 -1.20 -9.47 16.57
N ILE A 169 -1.04 -8.16 16.76
CA ILE A 169 -1.93 -7.40 17.67
C ILE A 169 -3.37 -7.34 17.15
N SER A 170 -3.59 -7.46 15.83
CA SER A 170 -4.93 -7.40 15.22
C SER A 170 -5.91 -8.44 15.77
N LEU A 171 -5.41 -9.55 16.32
CA LEU A 171 -6.24 -10.60 16.91
C LEU A 171 -6.93 -10.20 18.22
N LEU A 172 -6.48 -9.10 18.85
CA LEU A 172 -6.94 -8.61 20.14
C LEU A 172 -7.68 -7.26 20.05
N LEU A 173 -7.86 -6.72 18.85
CA LEU A 173 -8.46 -5.41 18.66
C LEU A 173 -9.98 -5.48 18.59
N ASP A 174 -10.62 -4.67 19.43
CA ASP A 174 -12.05 -4.36 19.32
C ASP A 174 -12.31 -3.15 18.40
N ASN A 175 -11.30 -2.29 18.21
CA ASN A 175 -11.36 -1.11 17.36
C ASN A 175 -10.08 -1.01 16.50
N PHE A 176 -10.26 -0.87 15.19
CA PHE A 176 -9.18 -0.81 14.22
C PHE A 176 -8.84 0.59 13.71
N GLU A 177 -9.48 1.65 14.21
CA GLU A 177 -9.29 3.03 13.71
C GLU A 177 -7.82 3.46 13.71
N GLN A 178 -7.14 3.41 14.86
CA GLN A 178 -5.70 3.73 14.93
C GLN A 178 -4.83 2.70 14.22
N TRP A 179 -5.27 1.44 14.15
CA TRP A 179 -4.54 0.39 13.45
C TRP A 179 -4.51 0.66 11.93
N PHE A 180 -5.62 1.09 11.35
CA PHE A 180 -5.67 1.47 9.94
C PHE A 180 -4.91 2.78 9.65
N GLN A 181 -4.84 3.73 10.58
CA GLN A 181 -3.93 4.88 10.46
C GLN A 181 -2.47 4.45 10.35
N ILE A 182 -2.05 3.38 11.06
CA ILE A 182 -0.71 2.81 10.89
C ILE A 182 -0.55 2.20 9.49
N VAL A 183 -1.53 1.42 9.04
CA VAL A 183 -1.55 0.81 7.70
C VAL A 183 -1.43 1.88 6.60
N GLU A 184 -2.12 3.00 6.75
CA GLU A 184 -2.05 4.14 5.84
C GLU A 184 -0.61 4.70 5.74
N LEU A 185 0.02 4.97 6.89
CA LEU A 185 1.40 5.43 6.94
C LEU A 185 2.36 4.46 6.26
N LEU A 186 2.17 3.16 6.47
CA LEU A 186 2.98 2.12 5.82
C LEU A 186 2.74 2.06 4.31
N GLY A 187 1.54 2.38 3.84
CA GLY A 187 1.18 2.46 2.41
C GLY A 187 2.00 3.48 1.62
N THR A 188 2.67 4.42 2.30
CA THR A 188 3.58 5.40 1.66
C THR A 188 4.92 4.79 1.19
N TYR A 189 5.25 3.57 1.61
CA TYR A 189 6.49 2.86 1.24
C TYR A 189 6.38 2.22 -0.15
N ILE A 190 6.25 3.09 -1.15
CA ILE A 190 6.08 2.72 -2.56
C ILE A 190 7.42 2.22 -3.14
N ASN A 191 7.38 1.24 -4.05
CA ASN A 191 8.52 0.68 -4.83
C ASN A 191 9.44 -0.34 -4.13
N GLN A 192 9.00 -0.98 -3.06
CA GLN A 192 9.82 -1.94 -2.29
C GLN A 192 9.21 -3.34 -2.25
N PRO A 193 9.99 -4.40 -1.95
CA PRO A 193 9.53 -5.79 -2.11
C PRO A 193 8.18 -6.06 -1.45
N SER A 194 7.20 -6.49 -2.24
CA SER A 194 5.83 -6.72 -1.77
C SER A 194 5.73 -7.74 -0.63
N GLN A 195 6.71 -8.63 -0.51
CA GLN A 195 6.76 -9.69 0.49
C GLN A 195 6.58 -9.18 1.92
N TYR A 196 7.01 -7.95 2.21
CA TYR A 196 6.85 -7.34 3.53
C TYR A 196 5.37 -7.09 3.88
N PHE A 197 4.53 -6.82 2.89
CA PHE A 197 3.12 -6.48 3.11
C PHE A 197 2.16 -7.64 2.88
N LYS A 198 2.59 -8.79 2.32
CA LYS A 198 1.69 -9.91 2.00
C LYS A 198 0.83 -10.37 3.18
N LYS A 199 1.43 -10.55 4.37
CA LYS A 199 0.66 -10.92 5.58
C LYS A 199 -0.26 -9.80 6.04
N LEU A 200 0.20 -8.55 5.97
CA LEU A 200 -0.56 -7.39 6.38
C LEU A 200 -1.79 -7.19 5.51
N VAL A 201 -1.64 -7.20 4.18
CA VAL A 201 -2.75 -6.95 3.25
C VAL A 201 -3.89 -7.95 3.41
N MET A 202 -3.58 -9.24 3.66
CA MET A 202 -4.62 -10.24 3.93
C MET A 202 -5.34 -9.98 5.24
N THR A 203 -4.63 -9.49 6.25
CA THR A 203 -5.22 -9.06 7.52
C THR A 203 -6.11 -7.84 7.31
N CYS A 204 -5.65 -6.84 6.55
CA CYS A 204 -6.44 -5.67 6.17
C CYS A 204 -7.72 -6.06 5.43
N ILE A 205 -7.64 -6.94 4.42
CA ILE A 205 -8.81 -7.42 3.66
C ILE A 205 -9.80 -8.14 4.59
N LYS A 206 -9.33 -8.92 5.57
CA LYS A 206 -10.20 -9.60 6.55
C LYS A 206 -11.03 -8.61 7.37
N PHE A 207 -10.47 -7.46 7.71
CA PHE A 207 -11.10 -6.42 8.54
C PHE A 207 -11.54 -5.19 7.74
N ILE A 208 -11.75 -5.35 6.43
CA ILE A 208 -12.03 -4.24 5.51
C ILE A 208 -13.28 -3.44 5.86
N GLU A 209 -14.27 -4.07 6.50
CA GLU A 209 -15.49 -3.39 6.96
C GLU A 209 -15.22 -2.33 8.04
N GLN A 210 -14.06 -2.42 8.71
CA GLN A 210 -13.62 -1.46 9.71
C GLN A 210 -12.68 -0.38 9.14
N ASP A 211 -12.23 -0.55 7.88
CA ASP A 211 -11.34 0.37 7.18
C ASP A 211 -12.11 1.56 6.60
N ARG A 212 -12.40 2.55 7.44
CA ARG A 212 -13.18 3.74 7.02
C ARG A 212 -12.44 4.64 6.03
N GLU A 213 -11.11 4.69 6.12
CA GLU A 213 -10.27 5.57 5.31
C GLU A 213 -9.67 4.86 4.08
N LEU A 214 -10.00 3.58 3.89
CA LEU A 214 -9.58 2.77 2.73
C LEU A 214 -8.06 2.61 2.66
N SER A 215 -7.38 2.58 3.80
CA SER A 215 -5.94 2.39 3.94
C SER A 215 -5.47 1.05 3.34
N THR A 216 -6.34 0.04 3.33
CA THR A 216 -6.10 -1.26 2.69
C THR A 216 -5.77 -1.11 1.20
N PHE A 217 -6.47 -0.22 0.49
CA PHE A 217 -6.27 0.01 -0.94
C PHE A 217 -4.93 0.69 -1.22
N GLN A 218 -4.47 1.56 -0.31
CA GLN A 218 -3.14 2.16 -0.43
C GLN A 218 -2.04 1.11 -0.33
N ILE A 219 -2.13 0.17 0.63
CA ILE A 219 -1.18 -0.94 0.72
C ILE A 219 -1.25 -1.86 -0.52
N ILE A 220 -2.46 -2.19 -0.99
CA ILE A 220 -2.62 -2.97 -2.22
C ILE A 220 -1.89 -2.29 -3.38
N LEU A 221 -2.13 -1.00 -3.58
CA LEU A 221 -1.50 -0.23 -4.65
C LEU A 221 0.02 -0.19 -4.50
N ALA A 222 0.54 0.01 -3.29
CA ALA A 222 1.98 0.01 -3.01
C ALA A 222 2.63 -1.34 -3.36
N MET A 223 1.96 -2.45 -3.03
CA MET A 223 2.44 -3.80 -3.35
C MET A 223 2.51 -4.06 -4.85
N ILE A 224 1.43 -3.78 -5.60
CA ILE A 224 1.37 -4.09 -7.04
C ILE A 224 2.15 -3.09 -7.89
N SER A 225 2.52 -1.93 -7.34
CA SER A 225 3.36 -0.94 -8.02
C SER A 225 4.86 -1.25 -7.91
N CYS A 226 5.28 -2.27 -7.14
CA CYS A 226 6.68 -2.66 -7.05
C CYS A 226 7.16 -3.33 -8.35
N GLU A 227 7.96 -2.64 -9.16
CA GLU A 227 8.46 -3.15 -10.46
C GLU A 227 9.14 -4.52 -10.40
N LYS A 228 9.78 -4.85 -9.26
CA LYS A 228 10.51 -6.11 -9.09
C LYS A 228 9.62 -7.31 -8.75
N ASP A 229 8.41 -7.08 -8.24
CA ASP A 229 7.54 -8.16 -7.73
C ASP A 229 6.05 -7.96 -8.05
N ASN A 230 5.71 -7.02 -8.93
CA ASN A 230 4.33 -6.67 -9.28
C ASN A 230 3.49 -7.89 -9.67
N LYS A 231 3.98 -8.74 -10.58
CA LYS A 231 3.26 -9.93 -11.06
C LYS A 231 2.96 -10.93 -9.96
N ASN A 232 3.95 -11.24 -9.11
CA ASN A 232 3.73 -12.15 -7.99
C ASN A 232 2.80 -11.56 -6.94
N SER A 233 2.83 -10.24 -6.75
CA SER A 233 1.94 -9.52 -5.83
C SER A 233 0.50 -9.58 -6.31
N ILE A 234 0.28 -9.32 -7.61
CA ILE A 234 -1.03 -9.42 -8.24
C ILE A 234 -1.54 -10.87 -8.12
N ASN A 235 -0.74 -11.85 -8.52
CA ASN A 235 -1.13 -13.27 -8.43
C ASN A 235 -1.48 -13.68 -6.99
N TYR A 236 -0.75 -13.17 -6.00
CA TYR A 236 -1.05 -13.39 -4.60
C TYR A 236 -2.42 -12.82 -4.21
N LEU A 237 -2.72 -11.57 -4.58
CA LEU A 237 -4.01 -10.94 -4.32
C LEU A 237 -5.17 -11.65 -5.02
N LEU A 238 -4.95 -12.14 -6.25
CA LEU A 238 -5.93 -12.91 -7.03
C LEU A 238 -6.28 -14.26 -6.38
N THR A 239 -5.46 -14.80 -5.46
CA THR A 239 -5.83 -16.00 -4.69
C THR A 239 -6.96 -15.78 -3.70
N ASN A 240 -7.32 -14.52 -3.43
CA ASN A 240 -8.45 -14.17 -2.60
C ASN A 240 -9.69 -13.96 -3.47
N ASP A 241 -10.64 -14.89 -3.42
CA ASP A 241 -11.88 -14.88 -4.24
C ASP A 241 -12.71 -13.59 -4.10
N LYS A 242 -12.57 -12.87 -2.98
CA LYS A 242 -13.29 -11.61 -2.74
C LYS A 242 -12.57 -10.37 -3.27
N PHE A 243 -11.30 -10.49 -3.66
CA PHE A 243 -10.48 -9.34 -4.03
C PHE A 243 -11.03 -8.58 -5.23
N ILE A 244 -11.41 -9.27 -6.31
CA ILE A 244 -11.95 -8.62 -7.52
C ILE A 244 -13.24 -7.85 -7.20
N ASN A 245 -14.18 -8.48 -6.50
CA ASN A 245 -15.42 -7.83 -6.08
C ASN A 245 -15.15 -6.61 -5.18
N LEU A 246 -14.21 -6.74 -4.24
CA LEU A 246 -13.84 -5.63 -3.36
C LEU A 246 -13.32 -4.41 -4.13
N ILE A 247 -12.47 -4.63 -5.15
CA ILE A 247 -11.96 -3.53 -5.97
C ILE A 247 -13.07 -2.91 -6.82
N LEU A 248 -13.94 -3.73 -7.42
CA LEU A 248 -15.04 -3.24 -8.25
C LEU A 248 -16.11 -2.47 -7.44
N ASP A 249 -16.45 -2.94 -6.24
CA ASP A 249 -17.37 -2.24 -5.33
C ASP A 249 -16.86 -0.83 -4.99
N GLN A 250 -15.54 -0.65 -4.87
CA GLN A 250 -14.95 0.68 -4.65
C GLN A 250 -14.89 1.51 -5.93
N LEU A 251 -14.68 0.88 -7.09
CA LEU A 251 -14.78 1.58 -8.38
C LEU A 251 -16.18 2.16 -8.56
N GLU A 252 -17.25 1.40 -8.29
CA GLU A 252 -18.64 1.89 -8.33
C GLU A 252 -18.89 3.06 -7.35
N LYS A 253 -18.17 3.08 -6.22
CA LYS A 253 -18.15 4.21 -5.27
C LYS A 253 -17.21 5.35 -5.68
N LYS A 254 -16.71 5.34 -6.92
CA LYS A 254 -15.87 6.41 -7.50
C LYS A 254 -14.53 6.60 -6.80
N ASN A 255 -13.98 5.52 -6.23
CA ASN A 255 -12.69 5.58 -5.56
C ASN A 255 -11.52 5.64 -6.58
N LEU A 256 -10.69 6.68 -6.49
CA LEU A 256 -9.55 6.89 -7.39
C LEU A 256 -8.45 5.81 -7.24
N THR A 257 -8.20 5.34 -6.02
CA THR A 257 -7.23 4.27 -5.75
C THR A 257 -7.66 2.96 -6.41
N ALA A 258 -8.97 2.66 -6.46
CA ALA A 258 -9.48 1.51 -7.18
C ALA A 258 -9.20 1.59 -8.69
N ILE A 259 -9.34 2.78 -9.30
CA ILE A 259 -8.99 3.01 -10.71
C ILE A 259 -7.51 2.71 -10.95
N SER A 260 -6.63 3.19 -10.08
CA SER A 260 -5.17 2.93 -10.17
C SER A 260 -4.83 1.45 -10.01
N ILE A 261 -5.50 0.75 -9.08
CA ILE A 261 -5.31 -0.69 -8.88
C ILE A 261 -5.74 -1.49 -10.11
N ILE A 262 -6.93 -1.20 -10.65
CA ILE A 262 -7.45 -1.87 -11.85
C ILE A 262 -6.52 -1.62 -13.02
N THR A 263 -6.11 -0.36 -13.24
CA THR A 263 -5.15 0.00 -14.28
C THR A 263 -3.89 -0.86 -14.18
N LYS A 264 -3.30 -0.96 -12.99
CA LYS A 264 -2.05 -1.70 -12.80
C LYS A 264 -2.20 -3.20 -13.00
N ILE A 265 -3.33 -3.78 -12.60
CA ILE A 265 -3.61 -5.20 -12.82
C ILE A 265 -3.81 -5.47 -14.31
N VAL A 266 -4.55 -4.61 -15.02
CA VAL A 266 -4.83 -4.77 -16.45
C VAL A 266 -3.55 -4.67 -17.29
N GLU A 267 -2.60 -3.82 -16.90
CA GLU A 267 -1.29 -3.71 -17.56
C GLU A 267 -0.42 -4.98 -17.39
N GLU A 268 -0.52 -5.67 -16.26
CA GLU A 268 0.51 -6.62 -15.82
C GLU A 268 0.01 -8.08 -15.73
N SER A 269 -1.31 -8.29 -15.71
CA SER A 269 -1.93 -9.61 -15.47
C SER A 269 -3.10 -9.89 -16.41
N ASP A 270 -2.85 -10.82 -17.34
CA ASP A 270 -3.89 -11.33 -18.23
C ASP A 270 -5.03 -12.00 -17.45
N GLU A 271 -4.69 -12.79 -16.43
CA GLU A 271 -5.67 -13.48 -15.56
C GLU A 271 -6.53 -12.49 -14.78
N GLY A 272 -5.90 -11.49 -14.15
CA GLY A 272 -6.62 -10.44 -13.43
C GLY A 272 -7.57 -9.67 -14.34
N THR A 273 -7.14 -9.39 -15.58
CA THR A 273 -8.01 -8.74 -16.57
C THR A 273 -9.22 -9.59 -16.93
N ILE A 274 -9.02 -10.89 -17.20
CA ILE A 274 -10.12 -11.82 -17.51
C ILE A 274 -11.10 -11.89 -16.35
N LEU A 275 -10.62 -11.95 -15.11
CA LEU A 275 -11.47 -11.96 -13.91
C LEU A 275 -12.27 -10.66 -13.77
N PHE A 276 -11.67 -9.49 -14.03
CA PHE A 276 -12.40 -8.23 -14.03
C PHE A 276 -13.51 -8.18 -15.09
N LEU A 277 -13.25 -8.71 -16.28
CA LEU A 277 -14.25 -8.78 -17.35
C LEU A 277 -15.43 -9.68 -16.96
N GLN A 278 -15.15 -10.85 -16.38
CA GLN A 278 -16.19 -11.76 -15.86
C GLN A 278 -17.07 -11.09 -14.79
N HIS A 279 -16.53 -10.12 -14.06
CA HIS A 279 -17.24 -9.32 -13.06
C HIS A 279 -17.75 -7.98 -13.61
N GLN A 280 -17.99 -7.89 -14.93
CA GLN A 280 -18.65 -6.76 -15.59
C GLN A 280 -17.89 -5.41 -15.56
N LEU A 281 -16.55 -5.42 -15.47
CA LEU A 281 -15.75 -4.19 -15.46
C LEU A 281 -16.14 -3.22 -16.59
N LEU A 282 -16.32 -3.69 -17.83
CA LEU A 282 -16.66 -2.82 -18.97
C LEU A 282 -17.98 -2.08 -18.78
N LYS A 283 -18.97 -2.71 -18.14
CA LYS A 283 -20.26 -2.08 -17.83
C LYS A 283 -20.11 -1.02 -16.75
N ILE A 284 -19.32 -1.30 -15.71
CA ILE A 284 -19.03 -0.35 -14.63
C ILE A 284 -18.31 0.87 -15.19
N LEU A 285 -17.28 0.67 -16.02
CA LEU A 285 -16.56 1.75 -16.69
C LEU A 285 -17.49 2.61 -17.56
N SER A 286 -18.42 1.99 -18.31
CA SER A 286 -19.40 2.70 -19.13
C SER A 286 -20.26 3.65 -18.28
N ASN A 287 -20.80 3.15 -17.16
CA ASN A 287 -21.63 3.95 -16.26
C ASN A 287 -20.85 5.14 -15.67
N LEU A 288 -19.59 4.90 -15.29
CA LEU A 288 -18.75 5.93 -14.67
C LEU A 288 -18.15 6.94 -15.66
N PHE A 289 -18.09 6.60 -16.95
CA PHE A 289 -17.38 7.39 -17.96
C PHE A 289 -17.85 8.86 -18.03
N PHE A 290 -19.16 9.09 -17.93
CA PHE A 290 -19.72 10.44 -17.94
C PHE A 290 -19.84 11.05 -16.53
N GLU A 291 -19.91 10.23 -15.50
CA GLU A 291 -20.03 10.67 -14.11
C GLU A 291 -18.71 11.18 -13.53
N MET A 292 -17.58 10.69 -14.05
CA MET A 292 -16.23 11.05 -13.60
C MET A 292 -15.41 11.59 -14.77
N ARG A 293 -15.81 12.76 -15.30
CA ARG A 293 -15.17 13.37 -16.48
C ARG A 293 -13.65 13.53 -16.34
N GLU A 294 -13.18 13.92 -15.15
CA GLU A 294 -11.76 14.09 -14.84
C GLU A 294 -10.94 12.79 -14.97
N ASN A 295 -11.60 11.63 -15.02
CA ASN A 295 -10.99 10.31 -15.11
C ASN A 295 -11.25 9.60 -16.44
N GLN A 296 -11.84 10.28 -17.43
CA GLN A 296 -12.13 9.70 -18.74
C GLN A 296 -10.87 9.11 -19.39
N THR A 297 -9.76 9.85 -19.35
CA THR A 297 -8.47 9.39 -19.87
C THR A 297 -8.01 8.07 -19.24
N ALA A 298 -8.26 7.88 -17.95
CA ALA A 298 -7.94 6.63 -17.26
C ALA A 298 -8.84 5.47 -17.73
N PHE A 299 -10.13 5.71 -17.96
CA PHE A 299 -11.05 4.69 -18.47
C PHE A 299 -10.76 4.32 -19.93
N THR A 300 -10.42 5.30 -20.76
CA THR A 300 -9.91 5.09 -22.12
C THR A 300 -8.65 4.23 -22.08
N TYR A 301 -7.71 4.57 -21.19
CA TYR A 301 -6.47 3.83 -21.01
C TYR A 301 -6.69 2.38 -20.55
N ILE A 302 -7.56 2.15 -19.56
CA ILE A 302 -7.93 0.80 -19.10
C ILE A 302 -8.51 0.01 -20.28
N THR A 303 -9.51 0.55 -20.98
CA THR A 303 -10.15 -0.11 -22.13
C THR A 303 -9.16 -0.44 -23.25
N ALA A 304 -8.24 0.49 -23.53
CA ALA A 304 -7.16 0.28 -24.48
C ALA A 304 -6.23 -0.86 -24.06
N ASN A 305 -5.83 -0.93 -22.78
CA ASN A 305 -4.97 -2.00 -22.27
C ASN A 305 -5.63 -3.37 -22.33
N ILE A 306 -6.93 -3.47 -22.06
CA ILE A 306 -7.67 -4.74 -22.20
C ILE A 306 -7.56 -5.27 -23.65
N CYS A 307 -7.52 -4.40 -24.67
CA CYS A 307 -7.34 -4.81 -26.06
C CYS A 307 -5.95 -5.42 -26.37
N PHE A 308 -4.97 -5.29 -25.48
CA PHE A 308 -3.66 -5.93 -25.63
C PHE A 308 -3.66 -7.42 -25.29
N LEU A 309 -4.69 -7.93 -24.61
CA LEU A 309 -4.89 -9.37 -24.46
C LEU A 309 -5.08 -10.06 -25.81
N LYS A 310 -4.46 -11.24 -25.97
CA LYS A 310 -4.61 -12.08 -27.18
C LYS A 310 -5.67 -13.15 -26.94
N ASN A 311 -6.92 -12.74 -26.75
CA ASN A 311 -8.03 -13.63 -26.45
C ASN A 311 -9.32 -13.20 -27.18
N ASP A 312 -9.84 -14.06 -28.06
CA ASP A 312 -11.01 -13.77 -28.91
C ASP A 312 -12.28 -13.45 -28.13
N TYR A 313 -12.46 -14.06 -26.94
CA TYR A 313 -13.59 -13.78 -26.07
C TYR A 313 -13.52 -12.34 -25.53
N VAL A 314 -12.37 -11.95 -24.97
CA VAL A 314 -12.13 -10.61 -24.40
C VAL A 314 -12.40 -9.52 -25.42
N ILE A 315 -11.88 -9.75 -26.62
CA ILE A 315 -12.09 -8.89 -27.76
C ILE A 315 -13.56 -8.71 -28.12
N THR A 316 -14.31 -9.81 -28.14
CA THR A 316 -15.71 -9.78 -28.54
C THR A 316 -16.51 -9.00 -27.50
N GLU A 317 -16.20 -9.19 -26.22
CA GLU A 317 -16.79 -8.39 -25.14
C GLU A 317 -16.48 -6.90 -25.30
N ILE A 318 -15.23 -6.51 -25.59
CA ILE A 318 -14.88 -5.09 -25.77
C ILE A 318 -15.65 -4.48 -26.94
N VAL A 319 -15.58 -5.09 -28.12
CA VAL A 319 -16.19 -4.53 -29.35
C VAL A 319 -17.71 -4.39 -29.21
N THR A 320 -18.34 -5.27 -28.42
CA THR A 320 -19.78 -5.22 -28.15
C THR A 320 -20.15 -4.43 -26.90
N SER A 321 -19.16 -3.94 -26.13
CA SER A 321 -19.39 -3.16 -24.92
C SER A 321 -19.85 -1.74 -25.21
N GLU A 322 -20.63 -1.20 -24.27
CA GLU A 322 -21.12 0.17 -24.33
C GLU A 322 -19.97 1.19 -24.17
N ILE A 323 -19.02 0.93 -23.26
CA ILE A 323 -17.85 1.79 -23.05
C ILE A 323 -17.03 1.97 -24.33
N PHE A 324 -16.84 0.91 -25.12
CA PHE A 324 -16.13 0.99 -26.39
C PHE A 324 -16.85 1.91 -27.39
N ASN A 325 -18.16 1.76 -27.55
CA ASN A 325 -18.94 2.62 -28.43
C ASN A 325 -18.96 4.07 -27.94
N THR A 326 -19.08 4.28 -26.62
CA THR A 326 -18.98 5.59 -25.99
C THR A 326 -17.66 6.27 -26.34
N ILE A 327 -16.53 5.57 -26.21
CA ILE A 327 -15.20 6.11 -26.57
C ILE A 327 -15.14 6.47 -28.06
N LEU A 328 -15.67 5.63 -28.96
CA LEU A 328 -15.66 5.90 -30.40
C LEU A 328 -16.57 7.06 -30.82
N ALA A 329 -17.60 7.36 -30.03
CA ALA A 329 -18.55 8.42 -30.30
C ALA A 329 -18.09 9.81 -29.82
N LEU A 330 -16.97 9.88 -29.07
CA LEU A 330 -16.44 11.15 -28.55
C LEU A 330 -16.09 12.11 -29.69
N ASP A 331 -16.37 13.40 -29.45
CA ASP A 331 -15.97 14.45 -30.37
C ASP A 331 -14.51 14.87 -30.14
N GLU A 332 -13.88 15.46 -31.15
CA GLU A 332 -12.48 15.90 -31.10
C GLU A 332 -12.21 16.89 -29.96
N GLN A 333 -13.22 17.69 -29.58
CA GLN A 333 -13.12 18.66 -28.48
C GLN A 333 -13.15 18.02 -27.08
N GLU A 334 -13.60 16.77 -26.98
CA GLU A 334 -13.70 16.03 -25.71
C GLU A 334 -12.46 15.19 -25.43
N LEU A 335 -11.55 15.06 -26.40
CA LEU A 335 -10.39 14.19 -26.33
C LEU A 335 -9.13 14.96 -25.95
N GLU A 336 -8.42 14.46 -24.93
CA GLU A 336 -7.08 14.94 -24.61
C GLU A 336 -6.04 14.28 -25.52
N LYS A 337 -4.83 14.85 -25.54
CA LYS A 337 -3.70 14.30 -26.32
C LYS A 337 -3.47 12.81 -26.06
N ASN A 338 -3.56 12.38 -24.80
CA ASN A 338 -3.33 10.98 -24.42
C ASN A 338 -4.47 10.07 -24.89
N ASP A 339 -5.72 10.56 -24.94
CA ASP A 339 -6.85 9.78 -25.45
C ASP A 339 -6.64 9.40 -26.91
N PHE A 340 -6.20 10.34 -27.75
CA PHE A 340 -5.89 10.03 -29.15
C PHE A 340 -4.84 8.93 -29.28
N ILE A 341 -3.80 8.94 -28.42
CA ILE A 341 -2.76 7.91 -28.39
C ILE A 341 -3.38 6.56 -28.03
N TYR A 342 -4.10 6.49 -26.91
CA TYR A 342 -4.69 5.25 -26.41
C TYR A 342 -5.75 4.68 -27.36
N ILE A 343 -6.62 5.51 -27.92
CA ILE A 343 -7.63 5.09 -28.89
C ILE A 343 -6.94 4.58 -30.17
N SER A 344 -5.91 5.26 -30.69
CA SER A 344 -5.20 4.79 -31.88
C SER A 344 -4.52 3.43 -31.66
N GLN A 345 -3.96 3.23 -30.46
CA GLN A 345 -3.33 1.96 -30.09
C GLN A 345 -4.38 0.87 -29.92
N MET A 346 -5.49 1.16 -29.22
CA MET A 346 -6.64 0.27 -29.06
C MET A 346 -7.12 -0.22 -30.43
N LEU A 347 -7.46 0.70 -31.35
CA LEU A 347 -7.94 0.36 -32.69
C LEU A 347 -6.93 -0.46 -33.50
N LYS A 348 -5.64 -0.14 -33.41
CA LYS A 348 -4.59 -0.91 -34.06
C LYS A 348 -4.47 -2.31 -33.51
N GLN A 349 -4.51 -2.49 -32.19
CA GLN A 349 -4.42 -3.81 -31.58
C GLN A 349 -5.64 -4.66 -31.90
N LEU A 350 -6.83 -4.07 -31.86
CA LEU A 350 -8.07 -4.69 -32.30
C LEU A 350 -7.89 -5.22 -33.74
N VAL A 351 -7.67 -4.33 -34.70
CA VAL A 351 -7.60 -4.70 -36.12
C VAL A 351 -6.46 -5.69 -36.44
N ARG A 352 -5.25 -5.55 -35.88
CA ARG A 352 -4.14 -6.47 -36.21
C ARG A 352 -4.34 -7.89 -35.70
N LYS A 353 -5.15 -8.10 -34.68
CA LYS A 353 -5.36 -9.41 -34.07
C LYS A 353 -6.53 -10.17 -34.69
N TYR A 354 -7.34 -9.53 -35.53
CA TYR A 354 -8.54 -10.13 -36.12
C TYR A 354 -8.35 -10.64 -37.54
N SER A 355 -8.75 -11.90 -37.71
CA SER A 355 -9.11 -12.50 -39.01
C SER A 355 -10.62 -12.80 -39.10
N ASN A 356 -11.43 -12.34 -38.15
CA ASN A 356 -12.87 -12.60 -38.14
C ASN A 356 -13.66 -11.50 -38.85
N GLU A 357 -14.08 -11.81 -40.07
CA GLU A 357 -14.86 -10.93 -40.95
C GLU A 357 -16.16 -10.41 -40.32
N ARG A 358 -16.83 -11.20 -39.47
CA ARG A 358 -18.09 -10.79 -38.81
C ARG A 358 -17.89 -9.63 -37.85
N LEU A 359 -16.78 -9.62 -37.12
CA LEU A 359 -16.47 -8.55 -36.17
C LEU A 359 -16.07 -7.26 -36.89
N TYR A 360 -15.35 -7.37 -38.01
CA TYR A 360 -15.10 -6.20 -38.85
C TYR A 360 -16.38 -5.63 -39.45
N HIS A 361 -17.27 -6.49 -39.94
CA HIS A 361 -18.58 -6.06 -40.41
C HIS A 361 -19.35 -5.35 -39.28
N TYR A 362 -19.30 -5.88 -38.05
CA TYR A 362 -19.89 -5.22 -36.88
C TYR A 362 -19.28 -3.83 -36.64
N LEU A 363 -17.94 -3.71 -36.58
CA LEU A 363 -17.24 -2.42 -36.42
C LEU A 363 -17.65 -1.41 -37.50
N LEU A 364 -17.78 -1.84 -38.76
CA LEU A 364 -18.13 -0.94 -39.87
C LEU A 364 -19.61 -0.56 -39.92
N THR A 365 -20.49 -1.32 -39.28
CA THR A 365 -21.95 -1.15 -39.42
C THR A 365 -22.68 -0.81 -38.14
N LYS A 366 -22.09 -1.06 -36.97
CA LYS A 366 -22.73 -0.93 -35.65
C LYS A 366 -22.00 0.00 -34.69
N THR A 367 -20.82 0.50 -35.04
CA THR A 367 -20.03 1.40 -34.18
C THR A 367 -19.57 2.65 -34.93
N ASP A 368 -19.09 3.65 -34.19
CA ASP A 368 -18.53 4.89 -34.74
C ASP A 368 -17.06 4.75 -35.16
N TYR A 369 -16.60 3.53 -35.46
CA TYR A 369 -15.22 3.24 -35.81
C TYR A 369 -14.68 4.13 -36.95
N VAL A 370 -15.41 4.24 -38.06
CA VAL A 370 -14.98 5.05 -39.21
C VAL A 370 -14.95 6.54 -38.89
N TYR A 371 -15.84 6.99 -38.01
CA TYR A 371 -15.87 8.38 -37.56
C TYR A 371 -14.63 8.68 -36.73
N MET A 372 -14.31 7.84 -35.73
CA MET A 372 -13.12 7.97 -34.90
C MET A 372 -11.81 7.91 -35.72
N LEU A 373 -11.70 7.00 -36.70
CA LEU A 373 -10.55 6.99 -37.61
C LEU A 373 -10.38 8.33 -38.34
N GLY A 374 -11.48 8.97 -38.73
CA GLY A 374 -11.45 10.30 -39.36
C GLY A 374 -10.89 11.38 -38.44
N HIS A 375 -11.24 11.36 -37.16
CA HIS A 375 -10.70 12.30 -36.17
C HIS A 375 -9.22 12.04 -35.88
N LEU A 376 -8.82 10.79 -35.70
CA LEU A 376 -7.41 10.43 -35.48
C LEU A 376 -6.53 10.86 -36.66
N MET A 377 -7.04 10.76 -37.90
CA MET A 377 -6.33 11.21 -39.10
C MET A 377 -6.13 12.73 -39.21
N LYS A 378 -6.84 13.53 -38.42
CA LYS A 378 -6.61 15.00 -38.36
C LYS A 378 -5.46 15.37 -37.42
N GLN A 379 -5.03 14.47 -36.54
CA GLN A 379 -3.98 14.73 -35.55
C GLN A 379 -2.57 14.57 -36.15
N TYR A 380 -2.28 15.31 -37.21
CA TYR A 380 -1.01 15.21 -37.96
C TYR A 380 0.24 15.53 -37.12
N GLU A 381 0.07 16.28 -36.02
CA GLU A 381 1.14 16.59 -35.06
C GLU A 381 1.54 15.37 -34.22
N LEU A 382 0.66 14.37 -34.11
CA LEU A 382 0.88 13.13 -33.39
C LEU A 382 1.23 12.00 -34.37
N VAL A 383 2.51 11.93 -34.75
CA VAL A 383 3.03 10.97 -35.75
C VAL A 383 2.63 9.52 -35.45
N GLU A 384 2.65 9.12 -34.17
CA GLU A 384 2.26 7.76 -33.76
C GLU A 384 0.77 7.47 -34.00
N VAL A 385 -0.10 8.45 -33.75
CA VAL A 385 -1.56 8.33 -33.95
C VAL A 385 -1.84 8.15 -35.43
N MET A 386 -1.21 8.98 -36.27
CA MET A 386 -1.32 8.88 -37.72
C MET A 386 -0.84 7.53 -38.25
N GLN A 387 0.35 7.08 -37.83
CA GLN A 387 0.91 5.78 -38.22
C GLN A 387 0.01 4.62 -37.81
N ASN A 388 -0.52 4.65 -36.59
CA ASN A 388 -1.44 3.63 -36.09
C ASN A 388 -2.73 3.60 -36.90
N THR A 389 -3.28 4.77 -37.21
CA THR A 389 -4.55 4.92 -37.94
C THR A 389 -4.43 4.44 -39.38
N ILE A 390 -3.37 4.82 -40.10
CA ILE A 390 -3.08 4.31 -41.45
C ILE A 390 -2.86 2.79 -41.43
N SER A 391 -2.14 2.29 -40.43
CA SER A 391 -1.95 0.85 -40.27
C SER A 391 -3.28 0.11 -40.09
N CYS A 392 -4.26 0.69 -39.37
CA CYS A 392 -5.60 0.11 -39.25
C CYS A 392 -6.31 0.05 -40.60
N ILE A 393 -6.31 1.18 -41.33
CA ILE A 393 -6.98 1.30 -42.64
C ILE A 393 -6.41 0.28 -43.61
N LEU A 394 -5.08 0.24 -43.75
CA LEU A 394 -4.41 -0.70 -44.65
C LEU A 394 -4.62 -2.16 -44.24
N HIS A 395 -4.62 -2.47 -42.95
CA HIS A 395 -4.86 -3.84 -42.50
C HIS A 395 -6.28 -4.28 -42.83
N MET A 396 -7.27 -3.43 -42.58
CA MET A 396 -8.67 -3.73 -42.88
C MET A 396 -8.93 -3.83 -44.39
N ALA A 397 -8.26 -3.00 -45.20
CA ALA A 397 -8.37 -3.03 -46.66
C ALA A 397 -7.73 -4.28 -47.30
N ASN A 398 -6.62 -4.80 -46.74
CA ASN A 398 -5.80 -5.82 -47.40
C ASN A 398 -5.91 -7.23 -46.80
N SER A 399 -6.46 -7.38 -45.60
CA SER A 399 -6.42 -8.67 -44.89
C SER A 399 -7.74 -9.45 -44.95
N GLN A 400 -8.71 -9.00 -45.74
CA GLN A 400 -10.10 -9.45 -45.69
C GLN A 400 -10.66 -9.84 -47.07
N SER A 401 -11.93 -10.26 -47.12
CA SER A 401 -12.65 -10.53 -48.35
C SER A 401 -12.84 -9.25 -49.18
N ASP A 402 -12.94 -9.41 -50.51
CA ASP A 402 -13.23 -8.31 -51.43
C ASP A 402 -14.52 -7.56 -51.06
N GLU A 403 -15.53 -8.29 -50.56
CA GLU A 403 -16.83 -7.75 -50.14
C GLU A 403 -16.70 -6.82 -48.94
N LEU A 404 -15.94 -7.22 -47.92
CA LEU A 404 -15.70 -6.40 -46.74
C LEU A 404 -14.84 -5.18 -47.07
N THR A 405 -13.84 -5.34 -47.96
CA THR A 405 -13.02 -4.21 -48.42
C THR A 405 -13.86 -3.19 -49.20
N LYS A 406 -14.77 -3.64 -50.09
CA LYS A 406 -15.74 -2.76 -50.76
C LYS A 406 -16.66 -2.06 -49.76
N LEU A 407 -17.18 -2.78 -48.76
CA LEU A 407 -17.98 -2.18 -47.69
C LEU A 407 -17.21 -1.10 -46.94
N PHE A 408 -15.94 -1.37 -46.58
CA PHE A 408 -15.10 -0.40 -45.92
C PHE A 408 -14.87 0.85 -46.79
N ARG A 409 -14.54 0.64 -48.07
CA ARG A 409 -14.38 1.72 -49.06
C ARG A 409 -15.64 2.58 -49.18
N TYR A 410 -16.81 1.96 -49.22
CA TYR A 410 -18.10 2.64 -49.21
C TYR A 410 -18.30 3.46 -47.92
N LYS A 411 -18.03 2.86 -46.76
CA LYS A 411 -18.23 3.51 -45.45
C LYS A 411 -17.35 4.72 -45.22
N ILE A 412 -16.19 4.81 -45.87
CA ILE A 412 -15.30 5.99 -45.80
C ILE A 412 -15.63 7.07 -46.84
N SER A 413 -16.39 6.74 -47.89
CA SER A 413 -16.66 7.68 -48.98
C SER A 413 -17.44 8.91 -48.50
N GLY A 414 -17.01 10.08 -48.93
CA GLY A 414 -17.55 11.39 -48.54
C GLY A 414 -17.19 11.82 -47.12
N LYS A 415 -16.37 11.07 -46.38
CA LYS A 415 -16.00 11.37 -44.99
C LYS A 415 -14.61 11.99 -44.87
N PRO A 416 -14.31 12.68 -43.75
CA PRO A 416 -13.01 13.35 -43.54
C PRO A 416 -11.80 12.44 -43.77
N ILE A 417 -11.92 11.16 -43.41
CA ILE A 417 -10.87 10.16 -43.61
C ILE A 417 -10.46 9.99 -45.10
N GLU A 418 -11.42 10.03 -46.04
CA GLU A 418 -11.13 9.91 -47.48
C GLU A 418 -10.34 11.12 -47.98
N TYR A 419 -10.66 12.32 -47.50
CA TYR A 419 -9.92 13.53 -47.84
C TYR A 419 -8.45 13.45 -47.39
N VAL A 420 -8.22 12.99 -46.16
CA VAL A 420 -6.84 12.82 -45.66
C VAL A 420 -6.09 11.76 -46.45
N LEU A 421 -6.72 10.61 -46.74
CA LEU A 421 -6.10 9.53 -47.52
C LEU A 421 -5.79 9.94 -48.96
N THR A 422 -6.63 10.75 -49.61
CA THR A 422 -6.38 11.25 -50.96
C THR A 422 -5.14 12.15 -51.01
N ASN A 423 -4.83 12.81 -49.90
CA ASN A 423 -3.68 13.71 -49.76
C ASN A 423 -2.50 13.07 -49.02
N ILE A 424 -2.49 11.73 -48.87
CA ILE A 424 -1.53 11.02 -48.02
C ILE A 424 -0.07 11.28 -48.40
N GLN A 425 0.22 11.53 -49.68
CA GLN A 425 1.55 11.84 -50.20
C GLN A 425 2.18 13.12 -49.64
N TYR A 426 1.36 14.04 -49.10
CA TYR A 426 1.84 15.26 -48.44
C TYR A 426 2.11 15.05 -46.94
N ILE A 427 1.67 13.91 -46.40
CA ILE A 427 1.68 13.59 -44.97
C ILE A 427 2.68 12.45 -44.70
N PHE A 428 2.84 11.52 -45.63
CA PHE A 428 3.73 10.35 -45.53
C PHE A 428 4.78 10.34 -46.64
N GLN A 429 5.96 9.84 -46.31
CA GLN A 429 7.08 9.68 -47.26
C GLN A 429 7.28 8.24 -47.73
N ASP A 430 6.60 7.26 -47.11
CA ASP A 430 6.73 5.85 -47.48
C ASP A 430 5.90 5.53 -48.73
N ILE A 431 6.59 5.33 -49.85
CA ILE A 431 5.99 5.05 -51.16
C ILE A 431 5.10 3.80 -51.12
N ASN A 432 5.47 2.76 -50.37
CA ASN A 432 4.68 1.53 -50.31
C ASN A 432 3.33 1.76 -49.60
N ILE A 433 3.30 2.64 -48.61
CA ILE A 433 2.06 3.02 -47.92
C ILE A 433 1.18 3.84 -48.87
N ILE A 434 1.78 4.80 -49.56
CA ILE A 434 1.08 5.67 -50.53
C ILE A 434 0.41 4.82 -51.63
N GLU A 435 1.14 3.89 -52.25
CA GLU A 435 0.61 3.00 -53.29
C GLU A 435 -0.56 2.16 -52.78
N LYS A 436 -0.44 1.53 -51.60
CA LYS A 436 -1.52 0.72 -51.02
C LYS A 436 -2.78 1.54 -50.68
N VAL A 437 -2.61 2.79 -50.27
CA VAL A 437 -3.74 3.70 -50.05
C VAL A 437 -4.42 4.03 -51.37
N TYR A 438 -3.66 4.32 -52.44
CA TYR A 438 -4.20 4.55 -53.77
C TYR A 438 -4.98 3.36 -54.31
N ASP A 439 -4.42 2.15 -54.18
CA ASP A 439 -5.09 0.92 -54.59
C ASP A 439 -6.43 0.75 -53.88
N PHE A 440 -6.45 0.94 -52.56
CA PHE A 440 -7.67 0.89 -51.76
C PHE A 440 -8.71 1.93 -52.17
N LEU A 441 -8.30 3.18 -52.42
CA LEU A 441 -9.23 4.26 -52.81
C LEU A 441 -9.86 4.03 -54.20
N ASN A 442 -9.19 3.27 -55.07
CA ASN A 442 -9.62 2.97 -56.44
C ASN A 442 -10.51 1.71 -56.56
N ILE A 443 -10.79 1.02 -55.46
CA ILE A 443 -11.73 -0.10 -55.45
C ILE A 443 -13.12 0.41 -55.86
N LYS A 444 -13.67 -0.18 -56.93
CA LYS A 444 -15.00 0.18 -57.45
C LYS A 444 -16.09 -0.33 -56.51
N ASN A 445 -17.02 0.55 -56.15
CA ASN A 445 -18.29 0.18 -55.53
C ASN A 445 -19.21 -0.29 -56.67
N ASP A 446 -19.57 -1.57 -56.70
CA ASP A 446 -20.55 -2.09 -57.68
C ASP A 446 -21.98 -1.66 -57.33
#